data_AF-A0A833PH48-F1
#
_entry.id   AF-A0A833PH48-F1
#
_cell.length_a   1.000
_cell.length_b   1.000
_cell.length_c   1.000
_cell.angle_alpha   90.00
_cell.angle_beta   90.00
_cell.angle_gamma   90.00
#
_symmetry.space_group_name_H-M   'P 1'
#
loop_
_entity.id
_entity.type
_entity.pdbx_description
1 polymer ?
#
loop_
_entity_poly.entity_id
_entity_poly.type
_entity_poly.pdbx_seq_one_letter_code
_entity_poly.pdbx_strand_id
1 'polypeptide(L)'
;MLINKLQILLFTKSLEYTLKCLIEKKLTRFYFFQYNRCKLYDHKDNNIAMKKLILCSLLVSVAFTLNAKNLTITLDLYESYGTMNQEQKNSLFNSPIVGEAFYLPRHSIVGVTGSIKKCGFLSFPCFKKKSKQIQINAVKNLATNTLTFQVPLSTGTLYKLESFTVIIPFKHNISSSNGLVIRASESEQHRLIQPVSIGNGFEGLKGTLRFSQSGFSTLDTVADAIDPNQTPPYQFFKTHPYLGYFTNQNIRAIPNYISSDIKSPYPAEIANLEKIYSAKRFDAQLDGHQFTAVDISAKQKKNPKCKSTFGDYKYTLFFIDGQLSYYSTTLADMETCETRYTTAIWNEYSEVYDYQVHKSSSAQPFQYGGWRNTCNIENNSNIGFCNIQPPNQEALKHFEKEANRVLHFFPTP
;
A
#
# COMPACT_ATOMS: atom_id res chain seq x y z
N MET A 1 -43.97 46.69 6.32
CA MET A 1 -44.86 45.64 5.77
C MET A 1 -45.13 45.75 4.25
N LEU A 2 -44.65 46.79 3.53
CA LEU A 2 -44.83 46.92 2.07
C LEU A 2 -43.74 46.24 1.20
N ILE A 3 -42.56 45.91 1.76
CA ILE A 3 -41.41 45.37 0.99
C ILE A 3 -41.60 43.87 0.65
N ASN A 4 -42.28 43.10 1.52
CA ASN A 4 -42.53 41.67 1.27
C ASN A 4 -43.55 41.40 0.16
N LYS A 5 -44.49 42.32 -0.12
CA LYS A 5 -45.47 42.12 -1.22
C LYS A 5 -44.84 42.31 -2.60
N LEU A 6 -43.82 43.17 -2.74
CA LEU A 6 -43.16 43.42 -4.03
C LEU A 6 -42.19 42.27 -4.42
N GLN A 7 -41.49 41.68 -3.45
CA GLN A 7 -40.61 40.54 -3.69
C GLN A 7 -41.37 39.27 -4.08
N ILE A 8 -42.54 39.02 -3.47
CA ILE A 8 -43.38 37.87 -3.82
C ILE A 8 -43.98 38.04 -5.23
N LEU A 9 -44.38 39.25 -5.62
CA LEU A 9 -44.91 39.54 -6.97
C LEU A 9 -43.85 39.42 -8.09
N LEU A 10 -42.59 39.76 -7.79
CA LEU A 10 -41.48 39.60 -8.73
C LEU A 10 -41.05 38.13 -8.87
N PHE A 11 -41.16 37.35 -7.80
CA PHE A 11 -40.87 35.91 -7.83
C PHE A 11 -41.95 35.13 -8.59
N THR A 12 -43.24 35.45 -8.41
CA THR A 12 -44.33 34.76 -9.11
C THR A 12 -44.33 35.04 -10.60
N LYS A 13 -44.09 36.28 -11.05
CA LYS A 13 -43.96 36.60 -12.49
C LYS A 13 -42.75 35.95 -13.17
N SER A 14 -41.64 35.82 -12.44
CA SER A 14 -40.43 35.12 -12.93
C SER A 14 -40.66 33.62 -13.08
N LEU A 15 -41.38 33.01 -12.11
CA LEU A 15 -41.76 31.60 -12.19
C LEU A 15 -42.74 31.34 -13.34
N GLU A 16 -43.72 32.23 -13.56
CA GLU A 16 -44.70 32.12 -14.65
C GLU A 16 -44.04 32.19 -16.03
N TYR A 17 -43.02 33.05 -16.20
CA TYR A 17 -42.24 33.14 -17.45
C TYR A 17 -41.36 31.91 -17.68
N THR A 18 -40.77 31.37 -16.61
CA THR A 18 -39.91 30.19 -16.69
C THR A 18 -40.73 28.93 -16.97
N LEU A 19 -41.94 28.83 -16.37
CA LEU A 19 -42.87 27.73 -16.62
C LEU A 19 -43.46 27.80 -18.03
N LYS A 20 -43.79 29.00 -18.55
CA LYS A 20 -44.22 29.16 -19.95
C LYS A 20 -43.13 28.74 -20.95
N CYS A 21 -41.87 29.09 -20.70
CA CYS A 21 -40.73 28.68 -21.52
C CYS A 21 -40.46 27.16 -21.49
N LEU A 22 -40.75 26.51 -20.36
CA LEU A 22 -40.60 25.05 -20.20
C LEU A 22 -41.79 24.26 -20.77
N ILE A 23 -43.00 24.82 -20.75
CA ILE A 23 -44.21 24.16 -21.25
C ILE A 23 -44.34 24.30 -22.78
N GLU A 24 -43.83 25.37 -23.39
CA GLU A 24 -43.82 25.52 -24.86
C GLU A 24 -42.72 24.71 -25.58
N LYS A 25 -41.72 24.18 -24.86
CA LYS A 25 -40.70 23.28 -25.42
C LYS A 25 -40.88 21.85 -24.93
N LYS A 26 -41.91 21.19 -25.47
CA LYS A 26 -41.97 19.72 -25.48
C LYS A 26 -40.79 19.17 -26.29
N LEU A 27 -39.94 18.45 -25.56
CA LEU A 27 -39.06 17.37 -26.00
C LEU A 27 -37.98 17.67 -27.06
N THR A 28 -36.87 16.99 -26.80
CA THR A 28 -35.78 16.62 -27.71
C THR A 28 -34.64 17.64 -27.90
N ARG A 29 -33.53 17.27 -27.26
CA ARG A 29 -32.18 17.15 -27.86
C ARG A 29 -31.34 18.43 -28.04
N PHE A 30 -30.11 18.28 -27.54
CA PHE A 30 -28.87 18.99 -27.93
C PHE A 30 -28.76 20.49 -27.61
N TYR A 31 -28.10 20.79 -26.49
CA TYR A 31 -27.44 22.07 -26.28
C TYR A 31 -26.14 22.13 -27.11
N PHE A 32 -26.28 22.54 -28.36
CA PHE A 32 -25.21 23.15 -29.15
C PHE A 32 -25.84 24.31 -29.92
N PHE A 33 -25.12 25.41 -30.03
CA PHE A 33 -25.50 26.68 -30.67
C PHE A 33 -26.57 27.54 -29.97
N GLN A 34 -26.11 28.65 -29.38
CA GLN A 34 -26.52 29.97 -29.85
C GLN A 34 -25.53 31.03 -29.36
N TYR A 35 -24.47 31.21 -30.15
CA TYR A 35 -23.92 32.54 -30.37
C TYR A 35 -24.65 33.10 -31.60
N ASN A 36 -25.04 34.38 -31.54
CA ASN A 36 -25.62 35.19 -32.62
C ASN A 36 -27.09 34.96 -32.99
N ARG A 37 -27.99 35.71 -32.34
CA ARG A 37 -28.89 36.69 -33.00
C ARG A 37 -29.86 37.27 -31.96
N CYS A 38 -29.44 38.33 -31.29
CA CYS A 38 -30.37 39.38 -30.88
C CYS A 38 -29.78 40.68 -31.41
N LYS A 39 -30.50 41.27 -32.39
CA LYS A 39 -30.23 42.60 -32.91
C LYS A 39 -30.16 43.56 -31.71
N LEU A 40 -29.06 44.31 -31.67
CA LEU A 40 -28.91 45.52 -30.87
C LEU A 40 -30.10 46.44 -31.14
N TYR A 41 -30.94 46.62 -30.12
CA TYR A 41 -31.64 47.88 -29.94
C TYR A 41 -30.84 48.69 -28.93
N ASP A 42 -30.43 49.87 -29.37
CA ASP A 42 -29.80 50.91 -28.57
C ASP A 42 -30.57 51.13 -27.27
N HIS A 43 -29.88 51.02 -26.13
CA HIS A 43 -30.07 51.89 -24.98
C HIS A 43 -28.95 51.64 -23.95
N LYS A 44 -28.34 52.74 -23.50
CA LYS A 44 -27.17 52.86 -22.62
C LYS A 44 -27.22 52.14 -21.26
N ASP A 45 -28.31 51.46 -20.90
CA ASP A 45 -28.53 50.85 -19.58
C ASP A 45 -28.30 49.33 -19.50
N ASN A 46 -28.04 48.65 -20.63
CA ASN A 46 -27.87 47.20 -20.68
C ASN A 46 -26.57 46.67 -20.03
N ASN A 47 -25.58 47.54 -19.82
CA ASN A 47 -24.30 47.13 -19.22
C ASN A 47 -24.42 46.79 -17.72
N ILE A 48 -25.39 47.39 -17.02
CA ILE A 48 -25.62 47.11 -15.60
C ILE A 48 -26.51 45.88 -15.43
N ALA A 49 -27.52 45.71 -16.30
CA ALA A 49 -28.41 44.55 -16.27
C ALA A 49 -27.69 43.25 -16.66
N MET A 50 -26.85 43.27 -17.70
CA MET A 50 -26.06 42.11 -18.11
C MET A 50 -24.96 41.78 -17.09
N LYS A 51 -24.31 42.79 -16.48
CA LYS A 51 -23.38 42.58 -15.36
C LYS A 51 -24.08 42.01 -14.12
N LYS A 52 -25.29 42.48 -13.78
CA LYS A 52 -26.08 41.93 -12.66
C LYS A 52 -26.56 40.51 -12.94
N LEU A 53 -26.91 40.17 -14.17
CA LEU A 53 -27.31 38.81 -14.55
C LEU A 53 -26.12 37.83 -14.47
N ILE A 54 -24.95 38.25 -14.97
CA ILE A 54 -23.70 37.48 -14.86
C ILE A 54 -23.31 37.33 -13.38
N LEU A 55 -23.37 38.40 -12.59
CA LEU A 55 -23.09 38.35 -11.15
C LEU A 55 -24.08 37.47 -10.39
N CYS A 56 -25.37 37.48 -10.74
CA CYS A 56 -26.37 36.59 -10.16
C CYS A 56 -26.14 35.12 -10.57
N SER A 57 -25.74 34.85 -11.82
CA SER A 57 -25.39 33.48 -12.23
C SER A 57 -24.09 32.98 -11.58
N LEU A 58 -23.12 33.87 -11.31
CA LEU A 58 -21.94 33.57 -10.50
C LEU A 58 -22.30 33.37 -9.02
N LEU A 59 -23.23 34.15 -8.47
CA LEU A 59 -23.67 34.01 -7.07
C LEU A 59 -24.52 32.75 -6.85
N VAL A 60 -25.36 32.38 -7.80
CA VAL A 60 -26.14 31.12 -7.75
C VAL A 60 -25.23 29.90 -7.88
N SER A 61 -24.11 29.99 -8.60
CA SER A 61 -23.10 28.92 -8.66
C SER A 61 -22.16 28.87 -7.45
N VAL A 62 -22.06 29.96 -6.66
CA VAL A 62 -21.32 30.01 -5.39
C VAL A 62 -22.18 29.59 -4.20
N ALA A 63 -23.51 29.67 -4.30
CA ALA A 63 -24.45 29.38 -3.22
C ALA A 63 -25.01 27.94 -3.19
N PHE A 64 -24.68 27.07 -4.15
CA PHE A 64 -24.78 25.64 -3.90
C PHE A 64 -23.65 25.27 -2.94
N THR A 65 -23.94 25.29 -1.64
CA THR A 65 -23.28 24.40 -0.70
C THR A 65 -23.43 23.00 -1.26
N LEU A 66 -22.44 22.55 -2.03
CA LEU A 66 -22.26 21.13 -2.27
C LEU A 66 -22.25 20.51 -0.88
N ASN A 67 -23.30 19.76 -0.55
CA ASN A 67 -23.19 18.68 0.42
C ASN A 67 -21.97 17.89 -0.04
N ALA A 68 -20.81 18.16 0.56
CA ALA A 68 -19.59 17.46 0.24
C ALA A 68 -19.89 16.02 0.61
N LYS A 69 -20.15 15.19 -0.40
CA LYS A 69 -20.32 13.76 -0.18
C LYS A 69 -19.05 13.29 0.51
N ASN A 70 -19.19 12.73 1.71
CA ASN A 70 -18.08 12.16 2.43
C ASN A 70 -17.89 10.72 1.96
N LEU A 71 -16.65 10.33 1.72
CA LEU A 71 -16.24 8.94 1.70
C LEU A 71 -16.18 8.46 3.15
N THR A 72 -16.99 7.45 3.49
CA THR A 72 -16.83 6.73 4.75
C THR A 72 -15.83 5.62 4.52
N ILE A 73 -14.75 5.63 5.30
CA ILE A 73 -13.73 4.60 5.34
C ILE A 73 -13.84 3.91 6.69
N THR A 74 -14.07 2.60 6.69
CA THR A 74 -14.18 1.81 7.91
C THR A 74 -13.09 0.73 7.91
N LEU A 75 -12.28 0.71 8.95
CA LEU A 75 -11.30 -0.33 9.24
C LEU A 75 -11.79 -1.16 10.42
N ASP A 76 -11.90 -2.46 10.22
CA ASP A 76 -12.32 -3.45 11.20
C ASP A 76 -11.11 -4.36 11.48
N LEU A 77 -10.38 -4.07 12.56
CA LEU A 77 -9.02 -4.57 12.82
C LEU A 77 -9.03 -5.59 13.95
N TYR A 78 -9.44 -6.81 13.63
CA TYR A 78 -9.69 -7.87 14.61
C TYR A 78 -8.47 -8.74 14.93
N GLU A 79 -7.45 -8.81 14.08
CA GLU A 79 -6.26 -9.66 14.29
C GLU A 79 -5.00 -8.81 14.47
N SER A 80 -4.11 -9.18 15.40
CA SER A 80 -2.77 -8.58 15.52
C SER A 80 -1.73 -9.55 14.97
N TYR A 81 -0.60 -9.01 14.50
CA TYR A 81 0.53 -9.80 14.06
C TYR A 81 1.84 -9.22 14.59
N GLY A 82 2.91 -10.00 14.43
CA GLY A 82 4.21 -9.62 14.93
C GLY A 82 4.30 -9.78 16.44
N THR A 83 5.09 -8.95 17.11
CA THR A 83 5.23 -8.92 18.58
C THR A 83 4.12 -8.15 19.29
N MET A 84 3.08 -7.73 18.55
CA MET A 84 1.95 -6.98 19.12
C MET A 84 1.08 -7.87 20.01
N ASN A 85 1.11 -7.59 21.31
CA ASN A 85 0.25 -8.25 22.29
C ASN A 85 -1.11 -7.54 22.45
N GLN A 86 -2.02 -8.16 23.20
CA GLN A 86 -3.39 -7.64 23.39
C GLN A 86 -3.42 -6.30 24.15
N GLU A 87 -2.52 -6.11 25.12
CA GLU A 87 -2.44 -4.86 25.88
C GLU A 87 -2.00 -3.69 25.00
N GLN A 88 -1.01 -3.91 24.14
CA GLN A 88 -0.54 -2.94 23.15
C GLN A 88 -1.63 -2.60 22.14
N LYS A 89 -2.35 -3.62 21.63
CA LYS A 89 -3.51 -3.42 20.77
C LYS A 89 -4.57 -2.56 21.47
N ASN A 90 -4.94 -2.89 22.70
CA ASN A 90 -5.93 -2.12 23.47
C ASN A 90 -5.47 -0.68 23.71
N SER A 91 -4.20 -0.48 24.09
CA SER A 91 -3.60 0.85 24.28
C SER A 91 -3.61 1.69 23.00
N LEU A 92 -3.43 1.04 21.85
CA LEU A 92 -3.48 1.68 20.54
C LEU A 92 -4.88 2.20 20.23
N PHE A 93 -5.92 1.41 20.46
CA PHE A 93 -7.31 1.85 20.30
C PHE A 93 -7.73 2.89 21.35
N ASN A 94 -7.07 2.96 22.50
CA ASN A 94 -7.30 4.02 23.49
C ASN A 94 -6.66 5.36 23.09
N SER A 95 -5.56 5.35 22.34
CA SER A 95 -4.89 6.55 21.83
C SER A 95 -5.68 7.24 20.69
N PRO A 96 -5.53 8.56 20.48
CA PRO A 96 -6.07 9.22 19.29
C PRO A 96 -5.45 8.64 18.02
N ILE A 97 -6.29 8.27 17.05
CA ILE A 97 -5.87 7.80 15.73
C ILE A 97 -6.33 8.82 14.71
N VAL A 98 -5.41 9.23 13.83
CA VAL A 98 -5.63 10.27 12.82
C VAL A 98 -5.38 9.72 11.43
N GLY A 99 -6.12 10.23 10.46
CA GLY A 99 -5.83 10.05 9.06
C GLY A 99 -5.59 11.38 8.37
N GLU A 100 -4.73 11.38 7.36
CA GLU A 100 -4.35 12.57 6.62
C GLU A 100 -4.95 12.51 5.21
N ALA A 101 -5.90 13.40 4.93
CA ALA A 101 -6.53 13.54 3.64
C ALA A 101 -5.77 14.55 2.77
N PHE A 102 -5.30 14.10 1.61
CA PHE A 102 -4.56 14.90 0.65
C PHE A 102 -5.42 15.20 -0.57
N TYR A 103 -5.48 16.48 -0.94
CA TYR A 103 -6.33 16.99 -2.01
C TYR A 103 -5.53 17.70 -3.09
N LEU A 104 -5.86 17.41 -4.34
CA LEU A 104 -5.29 18.06 -5.52
C LEU A 104 -6.33 18.94 -6.22
N PRO A 105 -5.90 20.04 -6.86
CA PRO A 105 -6.81 20.90 -7.61
C PRO A 105 -7.33 20.19 -8.87
N ARG A 106 -8.64 20.25 -9.12
CA ARG A 106 -9.31 19.73 -10.32
C ARG A 106 -8.74 20.41 -11.57
N HIS A 107 -8.37 19.60 -12.56
CA HIS A 107 -7.77 20.07 -13.82
C HIS A 107 -8.79 20.58 -14.84
N SER A 108 -10.09 20.47 -14.56
CA SER A 108 -11.15 20.88 -15.49
C SER A 108 -11.99 22.01 -14.91
N ILE A 109 -11.77 23.23 -15.41
CA ILE A 109 -12.79 24.28 -15.34
C ILE A 109 -13.77 23.96 -16.47
N VAL A 110 -15.04 23.71 -16.13
CA VAL A 110 -16.10 23.51 -17.13
C VAL A 110 -16.17 24.77 -18.00
N GLY A 111 -15.90 24.64 -19.31
CA GLY A 111 -15.84 25.75 -20.27
C GLY A 111 -14.44 26.15 -20.74
N VAL A 112 -13.37 25.54 -20.22
CA VAL A 112 -11.99 25.78 -20.69
C VAL A 112 -11.32 24.44 -21.00
N THR A 113 -11.47 23.94 -22.23
CA THR A 113 -10.66 22.84 -22.80
C THR A 113 -9.27 23.35 -23.19
N GLY A 114 -8.56 23.95 -22.24
CA GLY A 114 -7.20 24.43 -22.42
C GLY A 114 -6.34 23.83 -21.33
N SER A 115 -5.36 23.01 -21.71
CA SER A 115 -4.29 22.63 -20.80
C SER A 115 -3.70 23.90 -20.18
N ILE A 116 -3.66 24.00 -18.85
CA ILE A 116 -3.09 25.13 -18.08
C ILE A 116 -1.55 25.11 -18.17
N LYS A 117 -1.01 24.91 -19.37
CA LYS A 117 0.40 25.17 -19.72
C LYS A 117 0.59 26.60 -20.26
N LYS A 118 -0.48 27.29 -20.64
CA LYS A 118 -0.45 28.72 -21.00
C LYS A 118 -1.26 29.54 -20.00
N CYS A 119 -0.61 29.87 -18.88
CA CYS A 119 -1.05 30.98 -18.05
C CYS A 119 -0.95 32.26 -18.89
N GLY A 120 -2.07 32.93 -19.16
CA GLY A 120 -2.06 34.19 -19.94
C GLY A 120 -3.28 34.43 -20.83
N PHE A 121 -4.12 33.42 -21.11
CA PHE A 121 -5.39 33.69 -21.80
C PHE A 121 -6.41 34.22 -20.78
N LEU A 122 -6.83 35.48 -20.94
CA LEU A 122 -7.80 36.23 -20.12
C LEU A 122 -7.33 36.77 -18.75
N SER A 123 -6.03 36.96 -18.53
CA SER A 123 -5.51 37.63 -17.30
C SER A 123 -5.92 36.98 -15.98
N PHE A 124 -6.29 35.69 -15.99
CA PHE A 124 -6.53 34.95 -14.75
C PHE A 124 -5.22 34.76 -13.99
N PRO A 125 -5.21 34.95 -12.65
CA PRO A 125 -4.01 34.71 -11.85
C PRO A 125 -3.56 33.25 -12.03
N CYS A 126 -2.25 33.05 -12.23
CA CYS A 126 -1.65 31.73 -12.28
C CYS A 126 -2.01 30.98 -10.98
N PHE A 127 -2.93 30.01 -11.05
CA PHE A 127 -3.23 29.17 -9.90
C PHE A 127 -1.99 28.35 -9.59
N LYS A 128 -1.21 28.78 -8.58
CA LYS A 128 -0.17 27.95 -8.00
C LYS A 128 -0.85 26.71 -7.46
N LYS A 129 -0.53 25.55 -8.03
CA LYS A 129 -1.02 24.22 -7.61
C LYS A 129 -0.54 23.94 -6.18
N LYS A 130 -1.19 24.52 -5.18
CA LYS A 130 -0.95 24.18 -3.78
C LYS A 130 -1.90 23.06 -3.43
N SER A 131 -1.38 21.89 -3.12
CA SER A 131 -2.17 20.82 -2.51
C SER A 131 -2.74 21.29 -1.16
N LYS A 132 -3.79 20.62 -0.70
CA LYS A 132 -4.31 20.79 0.65
C LYS A 132 -4.21 19.48 1.40
N GLN A 133 -3.91 19.57 2.69
CA GLN A 133 -3.88 18.44 3.60
C GLN A 133 -4.78 18.76 4.80
N ILE A 134 -5.60 17.81 5.20
CA ILE A 134 -6.52 17.93 6.34
C ILE A 134 -6.37 16.68 7.20
N GLN A 135 -6.23 16.87 8.51
CA GLN A 135 -6.25 15.77 9.47
C GLN A 135 -7.70 15.46 9.86
N ILE A 136 -8.01 14.16 9.94
CA ILE A 136 -9.33 13.63 10.26
C ILE A 136 -9.18 12.62 11.39
N ASN A 137 -9.84 12.87 12.51
CA ASN A 137 -9.83 11.97 13.64
C ASN A 137 -10.72 10.75 13.36
N ALA A 138 -10.26 9.58 13.78
CA ALA A 138 -11.07 8.36 13.75
C ALA A 138 -12.19 8.43 14.78
N VAL A 139 -13.39 8.01 14.39
CA VAL A 139 -14.44 7.57 15.31
C VAL A 139 -14.17 6.11 15.66
N LYS A 140 -13.93 5.82 16.94
CA LYS A 140 -13.48 4.51 17.41
C LYS A 140 -14.63 3.75 18.05
N ASN A 141 -14.79 2.47 17.72
CA ASN A 141 -15.60 1.53 18.49
C ASN A 141 -14.67 0.48 19.10
N LEU A 142 -14.47 0.58 20.42
CA LEU A 142 -13.56 -0.30 21.16
C LEU A 142 -14.08 -1.73 21.28
N ALA A 143 -15.41 -1.94 21.32
CA ALA A 143 -15.99 -3.27 21.43
C ALA A 143 -15.74 -4.12 20.18
N THR A 144 -15.61 -3.48 19.01
CA THR A 144 -15.42 -4.14 17.73
C THR A 144 -14.07 -3.82 17.07
N ASN A 145 -13.13 -3.17 17.78
CA ASN A 145 -11.84 -2.71 17.25
C ASN A 145 -11.96 -1.99 15.89
N THR A 146 -13.01 -1.17 15.75
CA THR A 146 -13.35 -0.53 14.47
C THR A 146 -12.97 0.95 14.48
N LEU A 147 -12.39 1.42 13.38
CA LEU A 147 -12.08 2.82 13.12
C LEU A 147 -12.89 3.31 11.93
N THR A 148 -13.61 4.42 12.09
CA THR A 148 -14.37 5.03 11.00
C THR A 148 -13.91 6.46 10.76
N PHE A 149 -13.66 6.80 9.49
CA PHE A 149 -13.30 8.13 9.05
C PHE A 149 -14.36 8.68 8.09
N GLN A 150 -14.73 9.94 8.30
CA GLN A 150 -15.58 10.68 7.37
C GLN A 150 -14.70 11.65 6.59
N VAL A 151 -14.34 11.25 5.37
CA VAL A 151 -13.38 11.98 4.53
C VAL A 151 -14.13 12.76 3.46
N PRO A 152 -14.09 14.10 3.46
CA PRO A 152 -14.69 14.87 2.37
C PRO A 152 -14.10 14.47 1.02
N LEU A 153 -14.93 14.21 0.01
CA LEU A 153 -14.43 13.95 -1.36
C LEU A 153 -13.86 15.20 -2.03
N SER A 154 -14.17 16.37 -1.49
CA SER A 154 -13.72 17.67 -2.00
C SER A 154 -13.67 18.71 -0.89
N THR A 155 -12.73 19.64 -1.00
CA THR A 155 -12.65 20.81 -0.10
C THR A 155 -12.89 22.07 -0.92
N GLY A 156 -14.11 22.62 -0.84
CA GLY A 156 -14.56 23.67 -1.75
C GLY A 156 -14.78 23.14 -3.18
N THR A 157 -14.88 24.05 -4.16
CA THR A 157 -15.22 23.72 -5.56
C THR A 157 -14.03 23.20 -6.38
N LEU A 158 -12.80 23.51 -5.97
CA LEU A 158 -11.60 23.33 -6.79
C LEU A 158 -10.72 22.14 -6.40
N TYR A 159 -10.90 21.54 -5.23
CA TYR A 159 -10.00 20.49 -4.74
C TYR A 159 -10.74 19.16 -4.59
N LYS A 160 -10.18 18.09 -5.15
CA LYS A 160 -10.70 16.72 -5.04
C LYS A 160 -9.74 15.88 -4.19
N LEU A 161 -10.29 14.96 -3.42
CA LEU A 161 -9.52 13.99 -2.66
C LEU A 161 -8.69 13.13 -3.61
N GLU A 162 -7.39 13.05 -3.36
CA GLU A 162 -6.42 12.28 -4.13
C GLU A 162 -5.97 11.04 -3.36
N SER A 163 -5.68 11.22 -2.07
CA SER A 163 -5.32 10.11 -1.19
C SER A 163 -5.67 10.38 0.26
N PHE A 164 -5.73 9.32 1.04
CA PHE A 164 -5.96 9.32 2.47
C PHE A 164 -5.01 8.33 3.13
N THR A 165 -4.20 8.79 4.07
CA THR A 165 -3.26 7.94 4.81
C THR A 165 -3.74 7.78 6.24
N VAL A 166 -4.07 6.56 6.65
CA VAL A 166 -4.38 6.25 8.06
C VAL A 166 -3.06 6.04 8.79
N ILE A 167 -2.80 6.83 9.83
CA ILE A 167 -1.55 6.74 10.60
C ILE A 167 -1.83 5.98 11.89
N ILE A 168 -1.12 4.88 12.10
CA ILE A 168 -1.22 4.07 13.31
C ILE A 168 0.10 4.18 14.09
N PRO A 169 0.09 4.63 15.36
CA PRO A 169 1.30 4.88 16.13
C PRO A 169 1.85 3.59 16.75
N PHE A 170 2.49 2.76 15.94
CA PHE A 170 3.23 1.58 16.41
C PHE A 170 4.48 1.98 17.24
N LYS A 171 4.90 1.10 18.15
CA LYS A 171 6.03 1.35 19.07
C LYS A 171 7.37 1.41 18.34
N HIS A 172 7.58 0.53 17.36
CA HIS A 172 8.82 0.40 16.60
C HIS A 172 8.77 1.27 15.36
N ASN A 173 9.32 2.48 15.45
CA ASN A 173 9.26 3.45 14.36
C ASN A 173 10.46 3.28 13.40
N ILE A 174 10.58 2.11 12.76
CA ILE A 174 11.80 1.72 12.00
C ILE A 174 11.65 2.01 10.48
N SER A 175 10.46 2.37 9.99
CA SER A 175 10.18 2.63 8.56
C SER A 175 9.35 3.90 8.35
N SER A 176 9.57 4.58 7.23
CA SER A 176 8.89 5.81 6.80
C SER A 176 7.42 5.63 6.35
N SER A 177 6.84 4.44 6.54
CA SER A 177 5.49 4.09 6.08
C SER A 177 4.59 3.60 7.22
N ASN A 178 4.34 4.46 8.20
CA ASN A 178 3.50 4.14 9.37
C ASN A 178 1.99 4.14 9.09
N GLY A 179 1.58 3.84 7.86
CA GLY A 179 0.19 4.05 7.51
C GLY A 179 -0.31 3.34 6.28
N LEU A 180 -1.62 3.10 6.32
CA LEU A 180 -2.38 2.58 5.21
C LEU A 180 -2.70 3.71 4.24
N VAL A 181 -2.10 3.67 3.05
CA VAL A 181 -2.36 4.67 2.00
C VAL A 181 -3.50 4.19 1.10
N ILE A 182 -4.58 4.95 1.10
CA ILE A 182 -5.74 4.79 0.23
C ILE A 182 -5.67 5.87 -0.84
N ARG A 183 -5.69 5.50 -2.12
CA ARG A 183 -5.61 6.44 -3.24
C ARG A 183 -6.88 6.42 -4.06
N ALA A 184 -7.23 7.56 -4.63
CA ALA A 184 -8.21 7.62 -5.70
C ALA A 184 -7.74 6.73 -6.85
N SER A 185 -8.66 5.93 -7.38
CA SER A 185 -8.41 5.07 -8.53
C SER A 185 -9.31 5.47 -9.69
N GLU A 186 -8.77 5.37 -10.90
CA GLU A 186 -9.51 5.57 -12.14
C GLU A 186 -10.33 4.34 -12.56
N SER A 187 -10.09 3.17 -11.94
CA SER A 187 -10.82 1.94 -12.26
C SER A 187 -12.13 1.82 -11.48
N GLU A 188 -13.21 1.48 -12.19
CA GLU A 188 -14.52 1.20 -11.58
C GLU A 188 -14.60 -0.20 -10.94
N GLN A 189 -13.60 -1.06 -11.12
CA GLN A 189 -13.63 -2.47 -10.70
C GLN A 189 -13.11 -2.73 -9.27
N HIS A 190 -12.83 -1.70 -8.47
CA HIS A 190 -12.31 -1.91 -7.11
C HIS A 190 -13.39 -2.37 -6.14
N ARG A 191 -13.01 -3.34 -5.30
CA ARG A 191 -13.88 -3.90 -4.28
C ARG A 191 -14.15 -2.85 -3.20
N LEU A 192 -15.42 -2.65 -2.86
CA LEU A 192 -15.84 -1.82 -1.72
C LEU A 192 -15.37 -2.41 -0.38
N ILE A 193 -15.05 -3.70 -0.37
CA ILE A 193 -14.66 -4.46 0.80
C ILE A 193 -13.42 -5.27 0.42
N GLN A 194 -12.35 -5.16 1.18
CA GLN A 194 -11.10 -5.87 0.92
C GLN A 194 -10.36 -6.19 2.22
N PRO A 195 -9.50 -7.21 2.25
CA PRO A 195 -8.60 -7.43 3.38
C PRO A 195 -7.66 -6.23 3.52
N VAL A 196 -7.13 -6.03 4.73
CA VAL A 196 -6.13 -5.00 5.03
C VAL A 196 -5.12 -5.52 6.05
N SER A 197 -3.86 -5.12 5.89
CA SER A 197 -2.78 -5.28 6.87
C SER A 197 -2.10 -3.92 7.04
N ILE A 198 -1.90 -3.48 8.29
CA ILE A 198 -1.32 -2.19 8.63
C ILE A 198 -0.26 -2.42 9.71
N GLY A 199 0.99 -2.05 9.43
CA GLY A 199 2.09 -2.24 10.38
C GLY A 199 3.47 -1.96 9.78
N ASN A 200 4.50 -2.27 10.54
CA ASN A 200 5.91 -1.95 10.22
C ASN A 200 6.78 -3.21 10.02
N GLY A 201 6.15 -4.39 9.86
CA GLY A 201 6.80 -5.69 9.73
C GLY A 201 7.14 -6.36 11.07
N PHE A 202 7.32 -5.60 12.15
CA PHE A 202 7.58 -6.10 13.50
C PHE A 202 6.30 -6.26 14.32
N GLU A 203 5.34 -5.38 14.07
CA GLU A 203 4.04 -5.35 14.71
C GLU A 203 3.01 -4.75 13.74
N GLY A 204 1.76 -5.17 13.91
CA GLY A 204 0.67 -4.58 13.16
C GLY A 204 -0.69 -5.23 13.39
N LEU A 205 -1.65 -4.77 12.60
CA LEU A 205 -3.05 -5.17 12.66
C LEU A 205 -3.53 -5.62 11.28
N LYS A 206 -4.31 -6.70 11.27
CA LYS A 206 -4.98 -7.26 10.09
C LYS A 206 -6.49 -7.19 10.26
N GLY A 207 -7.20 -7.09 9.14
CA GLY A 207 -8.64 -6.98 9.20
C GLY A 207 -9.33 -6.70 7.87
N THR A 208 -10.44 -5.98 7.95
CA THR A 208 -11.26 -5.60 6.79
C THR A 208 -11.31 -4.09 6.59
N LEU A 209 -11.11 -3.65 5.36
CA LEU A 209 -11.30 -2.28 4.91
C LEU A 209 -12.60 -2.19 4.10
N ARG A 210 -13.47 -1.24 4.45
CA ARG A 210 -14.74 -0.96 3.77
C ARG A 210 -14.83 0.49 3.32
N PHE A 211 -15.38 0.71 2.13
CA PHE A 211 -15.67 2.01 1.54
C PHE A 211 -17.17 2.18 1.35
N SER A 212 -17.70 3.40 1.57
CA SER A 212 -19.10 3.70 1.24
C SER A 212 -19.38 3.81 -0.26
N GLN A 213 -18.35 3.97 -1.09
CA GLN A 213 -18.45 4.10 -2.54
C GLN A 213 -17.15 3.70 -3.25
N SER A 214 -17.26 3.37 -4.54
CA SER A 214 -16.12 2.96 -5.38
C SER A 214 -15.23 4.15 -5.78
N GLY A 215 -14.11 3.85 -6.45
CA GLY A 215 -13.14 4.85 -6.92
C GLY A 215 -11.97 5.09 -5.96
N PHE A 216 -11.79 4.23 -4.96
CA PHE A 216 -10.65 4.26 -4.05
C PHE A 216 -10.09 2.85 -3.86
N SER A 217 -8.79 2.75 -3.68
CA SER A 217 -8.10 1.49 -3.45
C SER A 217 -6.84 1.69 -2.62
N THR A 218 -6.33 0.60 -2.06
CA THR A 218 -4.96 0.52 -1.56
C THR A 218 -4.08 0.05 -2.70
N LEU A 219 -2.83 0.53 -2.79
CA LEU A 219 -1.94 0.15 -3.89
C LEU A 219 -1.35 -1.26 -3.78
N ASP A 220 -1.53 -1.91 -2.65
CA ASP A 220 -0.86 -3.17 -2.38
C ASP A 220 -1.90 -4.28 -2.20
N THR A 221 -1.72 -5.35 -2.98
CA THR A 221 -2.32 -6.65 -2.69
C THR A 221 -1.99 -7.02 -1.25
N VAL A 222 -3.00 -7.38 -0.46
CA VAL A 222 -2.75 -7.92 0.88
C VAL A 222 -2.34 -9.38 0.73
N ALA A 223 -1.04 -9.61 0.56
CA ALA A 223 -0.45 -10.92 0.27
C ALA A 223 -0.75 -11.99 1.34
N ASP A 224 -1.16 -11.57 2.54
CA ASP A 224 -1.36 -12.45 3.68
C ASP A 224 -2.80 -12.99 3.82
N ALA A 225 -3.76 -12.53 3.02
CA ALA A 225 -5.14 -13.04 3.08
C ALA A 225 -5.23 -14.41 2.40
N ILE A 226 -5.87 -15.39 3.06
CA ILE A 226 -5.99 -16.77 2.53
C ILE A 226 -6.83 -16.78 1.25
N ASP A 227 -7.99 -16.15 1.30
CA ASP A 227 -8.83 -15.89 0.14
C ASP A 227 -9.31 -14.44 0.20
N PRO A 228 -8.85 -13.56 -0.71
CA PRO A 228 -9.31 -12.17 -0.76
C PRO A 228 -10.75 -12.04 -1.29
N ASN A 229 -11.36 -13.11 -1.81
CA ASN A 229 -12.74 -13.14 -2.32
C ASN A 229 -13.76 -13.60 -1.27
N GLN A 230 -13.33 -14.16 -0.14
CA GLN A 230 -14.25 -14.62 0.88
C GLN A 230 -15.04 -13.45 1.49
N THR A 231 -16.18 -13.77 2.09
CA THR A 231 -16.93 -12.77 2.85
C THR A 231 -16.21 -12.50 4.17
N PRO A 232 -16.04 -11.23 4.59
CA PRO A 232 -15.44 -10.91 5.89
C PRO A 232 -16.16 -11.62 7.06
N PRO A 233 -15.46 -11.98 8.15
CA PRO A 233 -14.06 -11.67 8.43
C PRO A 233 -13.10 -12.48 7.55
N TYR A 234 -12.09 -11.81 7.00
CA TYR A 234 -11.01 -12.46 6.27
C TYR A 234 -10.13 -13.27 7.22
N GLN A 235 -9.75 -14.45 6.77
CA GLN A 235 -8.70 -15.26 7.38
C GLN A 235 -7.34 -14.89 6.78
N PHE A 236 -6.31 -14.84 7.63
CA PHE A 236 -4.95 -14.52 7.25
C PHE A 236 -4.01 -15.69 7.55
N PHE A 237 -2.88 -15.74 6.85
CA PHE A 237 -1.82 -16.69 7.19
C PHE A 237 -1.25 -16.38 8.57
N LYS A 238 -1.19 -17.43 9.40
CA LYS A 238 -0.46 -17.39 10.66
C LYS A 238 1.04 -17.43 10.35
N THR A 239 1.71 -16.32 10.63
CA THR A 239 3.15 -16.17 10.48
C THR A 239 3.82 -16.23 11.85
N HIS A 240 5.13 -16.43 11.89
CA HIS A 240 5.86 -16.30 13.15
C HIS A 240 5.75 -14.86 13.71
N PRO A 241 5.52 -14.65 15.02
CA PRO A 241 5.52 -13.34 15.67
C PRO A 241 6.79 -12.49 15.44
N TYR A 242 7.92 -13.14 15.15
CA TYR A 242 9.21 -12.47 14.99
C TYR A 242 9.65 -12.41 13.52
N LEU A 243 8.75 -12.65 12.56
CA LEU A 243 9.04 -12.63 11.12
C LEU A 243 9.75 -11.33 10.69
N GLY A 244 9.35 -10.19 11.27
CA GLY A 244 9.99 -8.89 11.02
C GLY A 244 11.50 -8.88 11.28
N TYR A 245 12.01 -9.75 12.14
CA TYR A 245 13.42 -9.83 12.51
C TYR A 245 14.24 -10.81 11.66
N PHE A 246 13.61 -11.61 10.78
CA PHE A 246 14.29 -12.69 10.05
C PHE A 246 15.37 -12.21 9.06
N THR A 247 15.50 -10.90 8.85
CA THR A 247 16.59 -10.32 8.05
C THR A 247 17.74 -9.84 8.94
N ASN A 248 18.96 -9.96 8.41
CA ASN A 248 20.18 -9.50 9.10
C ASN A 248 20.20 -7.99 9.38
N GLN A 249 19.47 -7.20 8.61
CA GLN A 249 19.31 -5.77 8.89
C GLN A 249 18.38 -5.53 10.07
N ASN A 250 17.33 -6.34 10.21
CA ASN A 250 16.28 -6.13 11.19
C ASN A 250 16.64 -6.69 12.58
N ILE A 251 17.42 -7.77 12.68
CA ILE A 251 17.94 -8.23 13.98
C ILE A 251 18.79 -7.16 14.68
N ARG A 252 19.51 -6.33 13.91
CA ARG A 252 20.33 -5.21 14.42
C ARG A 252 19.50 -4.07 15.01
N ALA A 253 18.18 -4.07 14.81
CA ALA A 253 17.28 -3.14 15.47
C ALA A 253 17.02 -3.52 16.94
N ILE A 254 17.39 -4.73 17.36
CA ILE A 254 17.26 -5.17 18.76
C ILE A 254 18.44 -4.57 19.55
N PRO A 255 18.22 -3.75 20.60
CA PRO A 255 19.29 -2.95 21.22
C PRO A 255 20.49 -3.72 21.78
N ASN A 256 20.31 -4.98 22.17
CA ASN A 256 21.33 -5.83 22.79
C ASN A 256 22.00 -6.80 21.80
N TYR A 257 21.92 -6.54 20.49
CA TYR A 257 22.54 -7.42 19.51
C TYR A 257 24.07 -7.47 19.65
N ILE A 258 24.64 -8.65 19.47
CA ILE A 258 26.08 -8.93 19.39
C ILE A 258 26.38 -9.39 17.97
N SER A 259 27.48 -8.90 17.39
CA SER A 259 27.93 -9.32 16.06
C SER A 259 29.26 -10.07 16.18
N SER A 260 29.34 -11.24 15.56
CA SER A 260 30.52 -12.08 15.49
C SER A 260 30.89 -12.34 14.03
N ASP A 261 32.11 -12.01 13.64
CA ASP A 261 32.61 -12.32 12.31
C ASP A 261 33.24 -13.73 12.29
N ILE A 262 33.16 -14.40 11.14
CA ILE A 262 33.93 -15.63 10.94
C ILE A 262 35.44 -15.30 10.95
N LYS A 263 36.22 -16.03 11.74
CA LYS A 263 37.67 -15.80 11.86
C LYS A 263 38.45 -16.82 11.02
N SER A 264 39.61 -16.39 10.53
CA SER A 264 40.58 -17.29 9.89
C SER A 264 41.16 -18.26 10.94
N PRO A 265 41.45 -19.53 10.58
CA PRO A 265 41.27 -20.14 9.25
C PRO A 265 39.80 -20.39 8.92
N TYR A 266 39.39 -20.01 7.70
CA TYR A 266 38.02 -20.23 7.26
C TYR A 266 37.74 -21.72 7.02
N PRO A 267 36.49 -22.19 7.25
CA PRO A 267 36.05 -23.49 6.79
C PRO A 267 36.34 -23.68 5.29
N ALA A 268 36.71 -24.89 4.87
CA ALA A 268 37.18 -25.17 3.52
C ALA A 268 36.24 -24.66 2.41
N GLU A 269 34.93 -24.73 2.64
CA GLU A 269 33.90 -24.25 1.71
C GLU A 269 33.96 -22.73 1.49
N ILE A 270 34.24 -21.97 2.54
CA ILE A 270 34.36 -20.51 2.49
C ILE A 270 35.75 -20.12 1.99
N ALA A 271 36.79 -20.85 2.40
CA ALA A 271 38.17 -20.63 1.98
C ALA A 271 38.35 -20.75 0.45
N ASN A 272 37.52 -21.57 -0.22
CA ASN A 272 37.56 -21.79 -1.67
C ASN A 272 36.78 -20.75 -2.49
N LEU A 273 36.13 -19.78 -1.84
CA LEU A 273 35.38 -18.71 -2.52
C LEU A 273 36.33 -17.63 -3.05
N GLU A 274 35.93 -16.94 -4.12
CA GLU A 274 36.78 -15.92 -4.76
C GLU A 274 36.89 -14.66 -3.89
N LYS A 275 35.77 -14.24 -3.30
CA LYS A 275 35.69 -13.02 -2.49
C LYS A 275 34.53 -13.11 -1.50
N ILE A 276 34.80 -12.90 -0.22
CA ILE A 276 33.77 -12.83 0.82
C ILE A 276 33.30 -11.38 0.94
N TYR A 277 32.00 -11.14 0.77
CA TYR A 277 31.37 -9.83 0.95
C TYR A 277 30.89 -9.62 2.39
N SER A 278 30.33 -10.68 2.97
CA SER A 278 29.82 -10.72 4.34
C SER A 278 29.92 -12.15 4.87
N ALA A 279 30.28 -12.30 6.14
CA ALA A 279 30.26 -13.57 6.85
C ALA A 279 30.14 -13.27 8.35
N LYS A 280 28.90 -13.04 8.79
CA LYS A 280 28.55 -12.53 10.12
C LYS A 280 27.49 -13.38 10.78
N ARG A 281 27.60 -13.48 12.09
CA ARG A 281 26.58 -13.98 13.00
C ARG A 281 26.11 -12.84 13.88
N PHE A 282 24.81 -12.77 14.12
CA PHE A 282 24.18 -11.83 15.04
C PHE A 282 23.42 -12.60 16.10
N ASP A 283 23.64 -12.29 17.37
CA ASP A 283 22.89 -12.86 18.49
C ASP A 283 22.18 -11.74 19.24
N ALA A 284 20.93 -11.95 19.65
CA ALA A 284 20.16 -10.96 20.42
C ALA A 284 19.16 -11.65 21.35
N GLN A 285 18.69 -10.94 22.38
CA GLN A 285 17.59 -11.42 23.22
C GLN A 285 16.41 -10.46 23.15
N LEU A 286 15.22 -10.99 22.89
CA LEU A 286 13.97 -10.23 22.82
C LEU A 286 12.85 -11.07 23.43
N ASP A 287 12.04 -10.46 24.30
CA ASP A 287 10.86 -11.10 24.91
C ASP A 287 11.12 -12.47 25.58
N GLY A 288 12.33 -12.67 26.12
CA GLY A 288 12.74 -13.93 26.76
C GLY A 288 13.26 -15.01 25.80
N HIS A 289 13.30 -14.74 24.50
CA HIS A 289 13.81 -15.64 23.47
C HIS A 289 15.22 -15.25 23.01
N GLN A 290 16.03 -16.25 22.69
CA GLN A 290 17.36 -16.07 22.10
C GLN A 290 17.25 -16.13 20.58
N PHE A 291 17.64 -15.05 19.90
CA PHE A 291 17.70 -15.00 18.45
C PHE A 291 19.13 -15.14 17.97
N THR A 292 19.30 -15.86 16.87
CA THR A 292 20.58 -15.99 16.17
C THR A 292 20.34 -15.87 14.67
N ALA A 293 20.99 -14.91 14.01
CA ALA A 293 20.96 -14.74 12.56
C ALA A 293 22.35 -14.97 11.96
N VAL A 294 22.41 -15.58 10.78
CA VAL A 294 23.66 -15.80 10.05
C VAL A 294 23.54 -15.20 8.65
N ASP A 295 24.52 -14.38 8.28
CA ASP A 295 24.70 -13.79 6.97
C ASP A 295 26.02 -14.26 6.36
N ILE A 296 25.98 -15.02 5.28
CA ILE A 296 27.16 -15.27 4.45
C ILE A 296 26.81 -14.85 3.03
N SER A 297 27.63 -14.01 2.44
CA SER A 297 27.50 -13.57 1.05
C SER A 297 28.90 -13.48 0.46
N ALA A 298 29.12 -14.19 -0.64
CA ALA A 298 30.43 -14.31 -1.25
C ALA A 298 30.32 -14.60 -2.74
N LYS A 299 31.33 -14.18 -3.49
CA LYS A 299 31.50 -14.49 -4.90
C LYS A 299 32.10 -15.88 -5.06
N GLN A 300 31.44 -16.72 -5.83
CA GLN A 300 31.96 -18.05 -6.15
C GLN A 300 33.04 -17.98 -7.23
N LYS A 301 34.10 -18.77 -7.07
CA LYS A 301 35.19 -18.85 -8.05
C LYS A 301 34.68 -19.42 -9.37
N LYS A 302 34.91 -18.69 -10.46
CA LYS A 302 34.42 -19.09 -11.79
C LYS A 302 35.08 -20.38 -12.28
N ASN A 303 34.27 -21.32 -12.74
CA ASN A 303 34.74 -22.43 -13.56
C ASN A 303 34.67 -22.03 -15.05
N PRO A 304 35.78 -22.05 -15.80
CA PRO A 304 35.79 -21.72 -17.24
C PRO A 304 34.84 -22.55 -18.09
N LYS A 305 34.46 -23.76 -17.65
CA LYS A 305 33.48 -24.61 -18.34
C LYS A 305 32.07 -24.04 -18.31
N CYS A 306 31.75 -23.19 -17.33
CA CYS A 306 30.45 -22.60 -17.17
C CYS A 306 30.42 -21.20 -17.82
N LYS A 307 29.68 -21.09 -18.94
CA LYS A 307 29.65 -19.88 -19.79
C LYS A 307 28.81 -18.73 -19.22
N SER A 308 27.92 -19.01 -18.27
CA SER A 308 27.01 -18.04 -17.67
C SER A 308 27.67 -17.29 -16.50
N THR A 309 27.18 -16.08 -16.20
CA THR A 309 27.33 -15.51 -14.86
C THR A 309 26.61 -16.45 -13.87
N PHE A 310 27.12 -16.57 -12.64
CA PHE A 310 26.51 -17.39 -11.58
C PHE A 310 26.03 -16.50 -10.44
N GLY A 311 25.02 -16.97 -9.70
CA GLY A 311 24.63 -16.33 -8.46
C GLY A 311 25.77 -16.34 -7.44
N ASP A 312 25.75 -15.37 -6.52
CA ASP A 312 26.64 -15.37 -5.35
C ASP A 312 26.34 -16.58 -4.45
N TYR A 313 27.36 -17.08 -3.75
CA TYR A 313 27.20 -17.98 -2.61
C TYR A 313 26.58 -17.21 -1.46
N LYS A 314 25.34 -17.58 -1.06
CA LYS A 314 24.60 -16.88 -0.01
C LYS A 314 23.93 -17.84 0.98
N TYR A 315 24.04 -17.49 2.26
CA TYR A 315 23.24 -18.01 3.36
C TYR A 315 22.65 -16.85 4.14
N THR A 316 21.34 -16.90 4.36
CA THR A 316 20.62 -16.05 5.31
C THR A 316 19.78 -16.98 6.17
N LEU A 317 20.20 -17.17 7.41
CA LEU A 317 19.58 -18.10 8.34
C LEU A 317 19.10 -17.34 9.57
N PHE A 318 18.00 -17.77 10.16
CA PHE A 318 17.50 -17.22 11.41
C PHE A 318 17.01 -18.34 12.32
N PHE A 319 17.41 -18.27 13.59
CA PHE A 319 17.07 -19.21 14.63
C PHE A 319 16.43 -18.50 15.81
N ILE A 320 15.47 -19.17 16.45
CA ILE A 320 14.85 -18.76 17.70
C ILE A 320 15.00 -19.92 18.67
N ASP A 321 15.63 -19.68 19.82
CA ASP A 321 15.94 -20.67 20.84
C ASP A 321 16.64 -21.92 20.27
N GLY A 322 17.52 -21.69 19.28
CA GLY A 322 18.26 -22.74 18.57
C GLY A 322 17.46 -23.50 17.51
N GLN A 323 16.16 -23.22 17.34
CA GLN A 323 15.32 -23.80 16.29
C GLN A 323 15.36 -22.94 15.04
N LEU A 324 15.48 -23.55 13.87
CA LEU A 324 15.50 -22.86 12.58
C LEU A 324 14.12 -22.28 12.25
N SER A 325 14.04 -20.97 12.01
CA SER A 325 12.79 -20.27 11.68
C SER A 325 12.79 -19.65 10.28
N TYR A 326 13.97 -19.36 9.75
CA TYR A 326 14.16 -18.87 8.38
C TYR A 326 15.39 -19.52 7.76
N TYR A 327 15.22 -20.04 6.55
CA TYR A 327 16.28 -20.60 5.75
C TYR A 327 16.24 -19.95 4.38
N SER A 328 17.33 -19.33 3.95
CA SER A 328 17.46 -18.83 2.59
C SER A 328 18.88 -19.03 2.07
N THR A 329 19.00 -19.66 0.92
CA THR A 329 20.31 -19.96 0.31
C THR A 329 20.33 -19.66 -1.17
N THR A 330 21.50 -19.26 -1.65
CA THR A 330 21.87 -19.27 -3.07
C THR A 330 23.18 -20.02 -3.21
N LEU A 331 23.16 -21.19 -3.84
CA LEU A 331 24.33 -22.04 -3.99
C LEU A 331 24.52 -22.36 -5.46
N ALA A 332 25.69 -22.04 -6.03
CA ALA A 332 26.02 -22.50 -7.37
C ALA A 332 26.84 -23.79 -7.31
N ASP A 333 26.49 -24.71 -8.19
CA ASP A 333 27.25 -25.91 -8.47
C ASP A 333 28.03 -25.68 -9.77
N MET A 334 29.35 -25.62 -9.64
CA MET A 334 30.28 -25.34 -10.74
C MET A 334 30.60 -26.59 -11.58
N GLU A 335 30.17 -27.78 -11.17
CA GLU A 335 30.27 -29.00 -11.97
C GLU A 335 29.08 -29.11 -12.93
N THR A 336 27.87 -28.88 -12.41
CA THR A 336 26.63 -28.91 -13.20
C THR A 336 26.31 -27.58 -13.88
N CYS A 337 27.03 -26.50 -13.54
CA CYS A 337 26.79 -25.15 -14.03
C CYS A 337 25.36 -24.65 -13.72
N GLU A 338 24.89 -24.89 -12.50
CA GLU A 338 23.53 -24.52 -12.05
C GLU A 338 23.58 -23.73 -10.75
N THR A 339 22.68 -22.75 -10.58
CA THR A 339 22.44 -22.05 -9.31
C THR A 339 21.12 -22.50 -8.72
N ARG A 340 21.14 -22.90 -7.45
CA ARG A 340 19.97 -23.27 -6.66
C ARG A 340 19.66 -22.16 -5.67
N TYR A 341 18.40 -21.74 -5.68
CA TYR A 341 17.82 -20.83 -4.71
C TYR A 341 16.82 -21.61 -3.88
N THR A 342 16.88 -21.47 -2.57
CA THR A 342 15.96 -22.15 -1.66
C THR A 342 15.60 -21.20 -0.54
N THR A 343 14.32 -21.03 -0.28
CA THR A 343 13.80 -20.29 0.85
C THR A 343 12.75 -21.15 1.55
N ALA A 344 12.82 -21.24 2.87
CA ALA A 344 11.81 -21.88 3.71
C ALA A 344 11.58 -21.02 4.95
N ILE A 345 10.30 -20.83 5.32
CA ILE A 345 9.91 -20.01 6.45
C ILE A 345 8.94 -20.79 7.33
N TRP A 346 9.28 -20.90 8.61
CA TRP A 346 8.46 -21.57 9.61
C TRP A 346 7.53 -20.57 10.31
N ASN A 347 6.33 -21.03 10.66
CA ASN A 347 5.38 -20.29 11.48
C ASN A 347 5.67 -20.53 12.97
N GLU A 348 4.82 -19.97 13.85
CA GLU A 348 4.94 -20.14 15.31
C GLU A 348 4.70 -21.57 15.82
N TYR A 349 4.15 -22.45 14.99
CA TYR A 349 3.90 -23.87 15.31
C TYR A 349 4.96 -24.79 14.71
N SER A 350 6.09 -24.24 14.25
CA SER A 350 7.16 -24.98 13.59
C SER A 350 6.74 -25.67 12.28
N GLU A 351 5.72 -25.15 11.60
CA GLU A 351 5.29 -25.61 10.28
C GLU A 351 5.80 -24.68 9.18
N VAL A 352 6.27 -25.22 8.06
CA VAL A 352 6.68 -24.41 6.91
C VAL A 352 5.46 -23.85 6.19
N TYR A 353 5.31 -22.52 6.16
CA TYR A 353 4.16 -21.85 5.54
C TYR A 353 4.50 -21.09 4.26
N ASP A 354 5.79 -20.86 3.98
CA ASP A 354 6.31 -20.33 2.72
C ASP A 354 7.56 -21.14 2.32
N TYR A 355 7.60 -21.59 1.08
CA TYR A 355 8.65 -22.42 0.54
C TYR A 355 8.86 -22.15 -0.95
N GLN A 356 10.11 -21.88 -1.33
CA GLN A 356 10.48 -21.56 -2.70
C GLN A 356 11.76 -22.30 -3.05
N VAL A 357 11.74 -23.03 -4.16
CA VAL A 357 12.95 -23.60 -4.76
C VAL A 357 13.00 -23.21 -6.22
N HIS A 358 14.16 -22.72 -6.63
CA HIS A 358 14.43 -22.40 -8.01
C HIS A 358 15.80 -22.90 -8.43
N LYS A 359 15.89 -23.32 -9.68
CA LYS A 359 17.12 -23.78 -10.32
C LYS A 359 17.29 -23.03 -11.63
N SER A 360 18.41 -22.36 -11.80
CA SER A 360 18.72 -21.63 -13.03
C SER A 360 20.14 -21.93 -13.50
N SER A 361 20.32 -22.08 -14.81
CA SER A 361 21.63 -22.13 -15.48
C SER A 361 22.14 -20.74 -15.89
N SER A 362 21.35 -19.67 -15.64
CA SER A 362 21.69 -18.28 -15.96
C SER A 362 21.61 -17.38 -14.73
N ALA A 363 22.65 -16.57 -14.50
CA ALA A 363 22.84 -15.73 -13.31
C ALA A 363 21.75 -14.74 -12.97
N GLN A 364 20.78 -14.47 -13.85
CA GLN A 364 19.89 -13.35 -13.62
C GLN A 364 19.09 -13.62 -12.35
N PRO A 365 19.33 -12.86 -11.26
CA PRO A 365 18.49 -12.97 -10.09
C PRO A 365 17.15 -12.43 -10.53
N PHE A 366 16.17 -13.31 -10.75
CA PHE A 366 14.82 -12.85 -11.04
C PHE A 366 14.34 -12.04 -9.84
N GLN A 367 14.19 -10.73 -10.04
CA GLN A 367 13.52 -9.84 -9.11
C GLN A 367 12.03 -9.90 -9.42
N TYR A 368 11.23 -10.66 -8.68
CA TYR A 368 9.81 -10.33 -8.43
C TYR A 368 9.22 -11.22 -7.31
N GLY A 369 8.38 -10.62 -6.47
CA GLY A 369 7.88 -11.21 -5.22
C GLY A 369 6.71 -12.18 -5.37
N GLY A 370 6.60 -13.05 -4.36
CA GLY A 370 5.37 -13.71 -3.92
C GLY A 370 5.00 -15.00 -4.64
N TRP A 371 5.39 -16.15 -4.07
CA TRP A 371 4.88 -17.49 -4.43
C TRP A 371 3.34 -17.57 -4.45
N ARG A 372 2.66 -16.82 -3.57
CA ARG A 372 1.19 -16.87 -3.46
C ARG A 372 0.41 -16.19 -4.60
N ASN A 373 1.00 -15.26 -5.36
CA ASN A 373 0.26 -14.50 -6.37
C ASN A 373 0.31 -15.10 -7.79
N THR A 374 1.15 -16.10 -8.03
CA THR A 374 1.39 -16.68 -9.36
C THR A 374 0.96 -18.15 -9.49
N CYS A 375 0.44 -18.75 -8.41
CA CYS A 375 0.13 -20.18 -8.34
C CYS A 375 -1.33 -20.51 -8.71
N ASN A 376 -1.81 -19.91 -9.81
CA ASN A 376 -2.90 -20.47 -10.60
C ASN A 376 -2.50 -20.27 -12.06
N ILE A 377 -2.30 -21.37 -12.78
CA ILE A 377 -2.51 -21.63 -14.21
C ILE A 377 -1.46 -22.66 -14.66
N GLU A 378 -1.86 -23.93 -14.67
CA GLU A 378 -1.29 -24.89 -15.60
C GLU A 378 -1.67 -24.48 -17.03
N ASN A 379 -0.66 -24.37 -17.90
CA ASN A 379 -0.55 -25.10 -19.16
C ASN A 379 0.46 -24.36 -20.07
N ASN A 380 1.61 -24.99 -20.30
CA ASN A 380 2.62 -24.63 -21.31
C ASN A 380 3.53 -23.42 -21.04
N SER A 381 4.37 -23.45 -20.00
CA SER A 381 5.59 -22.65 -20.01
C SER A 381 6.82 -23.51 -19.73
N ASN A 382 7.79 -23.48 -20.64
CA ASN A 382 9.11 -24.13 -20.53
C ASN A 382 10.02 -23.50 -19.45
N ILE A 383 9.43 -22.86 -18.45
CA ILE A 383 10.08 -22.29 -17.26
C ILE A 383 9.12 -22.57 -16.10
N GLY A 384 9.07 -23.84 -15.70
CA GLY A 384 8.08 -24.36 -14.77
C GLY A 384 8.23 -23.75 -13.38
N PHE A 385 7.25 -22.95 -12.98
CA PHE A 385 6.96 -22.66 -11.59
C PHE A 385 5.53 -23.09 -11.28
N CYS A 386 5.34 -23.57 -10.05
CA CYS A 386 4.07 -23.97 -9.41
C CYS A 386 3.51 -25.37 -9.71
N ASN A 387 4.20 -26.40 -9.18
CA ASN A 387 3.56 -27.52 -8.48
C ASN A 387 4.56 -28.10 -7.44
N ILE A 388 5.15 -27.23 -6.60
CA ILE A 388 6.11 -27.67 -5.58
C ILE A 388 5.32 -28.18 -4.38
N GLN A 389 5.41 -29.47 -4.11
CA GLN A 389 4.89 -30.05 -2.87
C GLN A 389 5.56 -29.41 -1.66
N PRO A 390 4.84 -29.20 -0.54
CA PRO A 390 5.48 -28.79 0.70
C PRO A 390 6.72 -29.64 0.99
N PRO A 391 7.79 -29.06 1.57
CA PRO A 391 9.00 -29.81 1.85
C PRO A 391 8.67 -31.02 2.73
N ASN A 392 9.10 -32.21 2.30
CA ASN A 392 8.92 -33.43 3.08
C ASN A 392 9.86 -33.43 4.31
N GLN A 393 9.64 -34.38 5.23
CA GLN A 393 10.43 -34.49 6.45
C GLN A 393 11.94 -34.67 6.21
N GLU A 394 12.33 -35.28 5.09
CA GLU A 394 13.73 -35.43 4.72
C GLU A 394 14.36 -34.10 4.32
N ALA A 395 13.65 -33.29 3.51
CA ALA A 395 14.08 -31.95 3.14
C ALA A 395 14.18 -31.02 4.35
N LEU A 396 13.21 -31.08 5.27
CA LEU A 396 13.24 -30.29 6.51
C LEU A 396 14.47 -30.63 7.37
N LYS A 397 14.73 -31.94 7.59
CA LYS A 397 15.93 -32.40 8.29
C LYS A 397 17.21 -31.97 7.58
N HIS A 398 17.22 -31.95 6.25
CA HIS A 398 18.36 -31.47 5.48
C HIS A 398 18.59 -29.97 5.71
N PHE A 399 17.56 -29.14 5.67
CA PHE A 399 17.67 -27.69 5.93
C PHE A 399 18.19 -27.43 7.35
N GLU A 400 17.64 -28.11 8.35
CA GLU A 400 18.11 -28.02 9.74
C GLU A 400 19.57 -28.44 9.88
N LYS A 401 19.96 -29.58 9.29
CA LYS A 401 21.33 -30.08 9.33
C LYS A 401 22.31 -29.08 8.70
N GLU A 402 22.00 -28.57 7.51
CA GLU A 402 22.85 -27.61 6.82
C GLU A 402 22.92 -26.27 7.55
N ALA A 403 21.79 -25.77 8.05
CA ALA A 403 21.76 -24.53 8.80
C ALA A 403 22.59 -24.63 10.09
N ASN A 404 22.44 -25.73 10.84
CA ASN A 404 23.26 -25.99 12.02
C ASN A 404 24.74 -26.12 11.66
N ARG A 405 25.09 -26.81 10.58
CA ARG A 405 26.47 -26.92 10.11
C ARG A 405 27.08 -25.54 9.82
N VAL A 406 26.36 -24.67 9.13
CA VAL A 406 26.80 -23.29 8.84
C VAL A 406 26.89 -22.44 10.11
N LEU A 407 25.99 -22.64 11.07
CA LEU A 407 26.04 -21.95 12.37
C LEU A 407 27.35 -22.25 13.12
N HIS A 408 27.87 -23.49 13.03
CA HIS A 408 29.13 -23.90 13.66
C HIS A 408 30.39 -23.29 13.01
N PHE A 409 30.26 -22.58 11.88
CA PHE A 409 31.39 -21.82 11.34
C PHE A 409 31.79 -20.65 12.22
N PHE A 410 30.87 -20.18 13.05
CA PHE A 410 31.09 -19.06 13.95
C PHE A 410 31.46 -19.56 15.34
N PRO A 411 32.34 -18.85 16.07
CA PRO A 411 32.55 -19.15 17.48
C PRO A 411 31.23 -19.04 18.24
N THR A 412 31.00 -19.97 19.18
CA THR A 412 29.96 -19.78 20.19
C THR A 412 30.34 -18.56 21.05
N PRO A 413 29.42 -17.60 21.24
CA PRO A 413 29.67 -16.40 22.02
C PRO A 413 30.04 -16.68 23.48
#